data_AF-A0ABD1EQV3-F1
#
_entry.id   AF-A0ABD1EQV3-F1
#
_cell.length_a   1.000
_cell.length_b   1.000
_cell.length_c   1.000
_cell.angle_alpha   90.00
_cell.angle_beta   90.00
_cell.angle_gamma   90.00
#
_symmetry.space_group_name_H-M   'P 1'
#
loop_
_entity.id
_entity.type
_entity.pdbx_description
1 polymer ?
#
loop_
_entity_poly.entity_id
_entity_poly.type
_entity_poly.pdbx_seq_one_letter_code
_entity_poly.pdbx_strand_id
1 'polypeptide(L)'
;MESKTVTNAFQETLNPLKLIIHGPPASGKTTIVRRICKRYGAHYVSEKSMIEETLEELRMNIINAKEHATLKSAASPKDIGDGDEEVEEEEELEDEEQGRDMQQDLETEIRGYQEQIHEINSLLSNDGRLPDDYLVRLMRDFLAKPLCQNHGYVLDDFPKTLLQAKELFGQAAEVPKEPGEGQLQERRAEEIAGGEGAARIGDIPLGNASISIIPDFVISLQADDEFLCERLMKISEEDIKNVLDYEEKLIEFRTNNTPDESVLNFFDEAGIHPILIDIAEESIAGDSECILSYLYKIFGPPISGIGLTDEEEEELRKMEMEQRRLKQEAYLINKQLAEDRARQEYENKMEVWAATFEKLQMEEEKILAADSEPLRFYLMKYVFPTLTLGLCEVAKIKPDDPIDYLAEFLFKENPEGKMFDPSYTRNGEELTKATENIS
;
A
#
# COMPACT_ATOMS: atom_id res chain seq x y z
N MET A 1 66.53 -5.69 14.95
CA MET A 1 66.13 -4.26 15.01
C MET A 1 66.21 -3.81 13.58
N GLU A 2 65.13 -3.68 12.80
CA GLU A 2 63.90 -2.92 13.00
C GLU A 2 62.77 -3.60 12.21
N SER A 3 61.58 -3.75 12.81
CA SER A 3 60.30 -4.05 12.14
C SER A 3 59.18 -3.98 13.19
N LYS A 4 58.90 -2.79 13.73
CA LYS A 4 57.78 -2.56 14.68
C LYS A 4 57.20 -1.13 14.67
N THR A 5 57.22 -0.41 13.55
CA THR A 5 56.88 1.03 13.59
C THR A 5 55.75 1.53 12.70
N VAL A 6 54.96 0.70 12.01
CA VAL A 6 53.84 1.24 11.19
C VAL A 6 52.61 0.31 11.10
N THR A 7 52.13 -0.24 12.22
CA THR A 7 50.81 -0.90 12.29
C THR A 7 49.88 -0.30 13.34
N ASN A 8 50.19 0.90 13.86
CA ASN A 8 49.46 1.55 14.96
C ASN A 8 48.84 2.90 14.58
N ALA A 9 48.21 3.00 13.40
CA ALA A 9 47.33 4.14 13.10
C ALA A 9 46.22 3.68 12.15
N PHE A 10 44.97 4.00 12.49
CA PHE A 10 43.73 3.68 11.77
C PHE A 10 43.10 2.30 12.03
N GLN A 11 42.95 1.93 13.31
CA GLN A 11 41.63 1.49 13.77
C GLN A 11 40.94 2.72 14.35
N GLU A 12 40.39 3.58 13.49
CA GLU A 12 39.26 4.39 13.93
C GLU A 12 38.20 3.37 14.34
N THR A 13 37.76 3.42 15.59
CA THR A 13 36.64 2.62 16.07
C THR A 13 35.41 3.02 15.26
N LEU A 14 35.15 2.28 14.17
CA LEU A 14 34.00 2.49 13.29
C LEU A 14 32.74 2.09 14.07
N ASN A 15 32.15 3.08 14.74
CA ASN A 15 30.92 2.87 15.49
C ASN A 15 29.75 2.83 14.50
N PRO A 16 28.89 1.80 14.57
CA PRO A 16 27.72 1.72 13.71
C PRO A 16 26.76 2.88 13.96
N LEU A 17 26.13 3.40 12.89
CA LEU A 17 25.29 4.60 12.95
C LEU A 17 24.03 4.37 13.80
N LYS A 18 23.88 5.15 14.89
CA LYS A 18 22.68 5.17 15.73
C LYS A 18 22.00 6.52 15.62
N LEU A 19 20.80 6.55 15.04
CA LEU A 19 20.12 7.78 14.66
C LEU A 19 18.65 7.75 15.06
N ILE A 20 18.12 8.90 15.52
CA ILE A 20 16.70 9.14 15.68
C ILE A 20 16.24 10.21 14.69
N ILE A 21 15.17 9.93 13.96
CA ILE A 21 14.49 10.93 13.11
C ILE A 21 13.14 11.27 13.74
N HIS A 22 13.01 12.53 14.11
CA HIS A 22 11.83 13.16 14.67
C HIS A 22 11.23 14.17 13.69
N GLY A 23 9.94 14.43 13.76
CA GLY A 23 9.29 15.49 12.95
C GLY A 23 7.80 15.24 12.77
N PRO A 24 7.06 16.16 12.12
CA PRO A 24 5.63 16.03 11.96
C PRO A 24 5.25 14.91 10.97
N PRO A 25 4.01 14.41 10.97
CA PRO A 25 3.54 13.46 9.96
C PRO A 25 3.57 14.10 8.55
N ALA A 26 3.69 13.27 7.51
CA ALA A 26 3.82 13.67 6.09
C ALA A 26 5.07 14.49 5.69
N SER A 27 5.98 14.81 6.63
CA SER A 27 7.27 15.47 6.35
C SER A 27 8.24 14.64 5.49
N GLY A 28 8.03 13.33 5.38
CA GLY A 28 8.87 12.43 4.57
C GLY A 28 9.95 11.67 5.34
N LYS A 29 9.87 11.64 6.69
CA LYS A 29 10.79 10.90 7.58
C LYS A 29 11.08 9.49 7.08
N THR A 30 10.04 8.67 6.89
CA THR A 30 10.20 7.28 6.45
C THR A 30 10.96 7.13 5.14
N THR A 31 10.81 8.07 4.19
CA THR A 31 11.58 8.05 2.94
C THR A 31 13.06 8.33 3.19
N ILE A 32 13.37 9.30 4.05
CA ILE A 32 14.74 9.66 4.44
C ILE A 32 15.38 8.53 5.26
N VAL A 33 14.68 8.01 6.27
CA VAL A 33 15.12 6.88 7.11
C VAL A 33 15.49 5.69 6.23
N ARG A 34 14.61 5.27 5.32
CA ARG A 34 14.88 4.12 4.44
C ARG A 34 16.12 4.32 3.58
N ARG A 35 16.35 5.53 3.08
CA ARG A 35 17.55 5.85 2.29
C ARG A 35 18.81 5.80 3.14
N ILE A 36 18.77 6.33 4.36
CA ILE A 36 19.90 6.27 5.31
C ILE A 36 20.20 4.82 5.69
N CYS A 37 19.19 4.02 6.06
CA CYS A 37 19.34 2.60 6.37
C CYS A 37 20.01 1.85 5.22
N LYS A 38 19.56 2.10 3.98
CA LYS A 38 20.11 1.47 2.77
C LYS A 38 21.58 1.84 2.55
N ARG A 39 21.94 3.12 2.73
CA ARG A 39 23.32 3.61 2.52
C ARG A 39 24.27 3.16 3.62
N TYR A 40 23.87 3.21 4.89
CA TYR A 40 24.74 2.89 6.01
C TYR A 40 24.67 1.42 6.47
N GLY A 41 23.75 0.64 5.90
CA GLY A 41 23.47 -0.73 6.34
C GLY A 41 22.81 -0.80 7.72
N ALA A 42 22.33 0.33 8.24
CA ALA A 42 21.70 0.43 9.56
C ALA A 42 20.29 -0.16 9.55
N HIS A 43 19.89 -0.75 10.68
CA HIS A 43 18.59 -1.38 10.82
C HIS A 43 17.46 -0.34 10.87
N TYR A 44 16.41 -0.52 10.07
CA TYR A 44 15.22 0.33 10.14
C TYR A 44 14.37 -0.07 11.35
N VAL A 45 14.08 0.87 12.25
CA VAL A 45 13.30 0.58 13.46
C VAL A 45 12.15 1.56 13.58
N SER A 46 10.92 1.05 13.56
CA SER A 46 9.69 1.78 13.87
C SER A 46 8.88 0.96 14.87
N GLU A 47 7.92 1.57 15.58
CA GLU A 47 7.04 0.85 16.50
C GLU A 47 6.42 -0.39 15.82
N LYS A 48 5.93 -0.24 14.59
CA LYS A 48 5.30 -1.32 13.81
C LYS A 48 6.30 -2.39 13.36
N SER A 49 7.41 -1.98 12.75
CA SER A 49 8.41 -2.94 12.26
C SER A 49 9.03 -3.74 13.39
N MET A 50 9.29 -3.11 14.53
CA MET A 50 9.82 -3.77 15.72
C MET A 50 8.87 -4.85 16.24
N ILE A 51 7.56 -4.55 16.32
CA ILE A 51 6.55 -5.53 16.74
C ILE A 51 6.46 -6.69 15.75
N GLU A 52 6.36 -6.38 14.46
CA GLU A 52 6.25 -7.38 13.39
C GLU A 52 7.47 -8.32 13.35
N GLU A 53 8.68 -7.75 13.39
CA GLU A 53 9.92 -8.52 13.38
C GLU A 53 10.10 -9.37 14.65
N THR A 54 9.73 -8.83 15.81
CA THR A 54 9.80 -9.60 17.07
C THR A 54 8.82 -10.78 17.04
N LEU A 55 7.61 -10.57 16.53
CA LEU A 55 6.64 -11.65 16.35
C LEU A 55 7.14 -12.71 15.35
N GLU A 56 7.80 -12.29 14.27
CA GLU A 56 8.32 -13.21 13.27
C GLU A 56 9.53 -13.99 13.81
N GLU A 57 10.43 -13.36 14.57
CA GLU A 57 11.54 -14.03 15.25
C GLU A 57 11.04 -15.10 16.23
N LEU A 58 10.03 -14.78 17.05
CA LEU A 58 9.43 -15.74 17.97
C LEU A 58 8.81 -16.94 17.22
N ARG A 59 8.16 -16.69 16.07
CA ARG A 59 7.61 -17.76 15.22
C ARG A 59 8.72 -18.63 14.62
N MET A 60 9.81 -18.02 14.16
CA MET A 60 10.97 -18.74 13.62
C MET A 60 11.65 -19.57 14.69
N ASN A 61 11.78 -19.06 15.93
CA ASN A 61 12.32 -19.83 17.04
C ASN A 61 11.47 -21.07 17.35
N ILE A 62 10.13 -20.98 17.26
CA ILE A 62 9.24 -22.15 17.38
C ILE A 62 9.49 -23.16 16.26
N ILE A 63 9.66 -22.71 15.02
CA ILE A 63 9.93 -23.60 13.88
C ILE A 63 11.28 -24.30 14.06
N ASN A 64 12.33 -23.54 14.36
CA ASN A 64 13.69 -24.06 14.57
C ASN A 64 13.73 -25.06 15.72
N ALA A 65 13.06 -24.78 16.84
CA ALA A 65 12.93 -25.69 17.97
C ALA A 65 12.29 -27.02 17.54
N LYS A 66 11.18 -26.97 16.78
CA LYS A 66 10.49 -28.17 16.26
C LYS A 66 11.34 -28.95 15.27
N GLU A 67 12.04 -28.27 14.35
CA GLU A 67 12.91 -28.92 13.37
C GLU A 67 14.09 -29.64 14.05
N HIS A 68 14.71 -29.01 15.04
CA HIS A 68 15.75 -29.64 15.87
C HIS A 68 15.27 -30.92 16.56
N ALA A 69 14.01 -30.97 16.99
CA ALA A 69 13.40 -32.18 17.54
C ALA A 69 13.32 -33.31 16.48
N THR A 70 12.84 -32.97 15.28
CA THR A 70 12.65 -33.95 14.20
C THR A 70 13.98 -34.54 13.70
N LEU A 71 15.02 -33.71 13.55
CA LEU A 71 16.33 -34.16 13.10
C LEU A 71 17.06 -35.04 14.14
N LYS A 72 16.91 -34.74 15.43
CA LYS A 72 17.46 -35.61 16.51
C LYS A 72 16.76 -36.96 16.57
N SER A 73 15.44 -37.01 16.38
CA SER A 73 14.67 -38.27 16.35
C SER A 73 14.99 -39.18 15.15
N ALA A 74 15.52 -38.61 14.06
CA ALA A 74 15.89 -39.34 12.84
C ALA A 74 17.33 -39.87 12.82
N ALA A 75 18.19 -39.44 13.76
CA ALA A 75 19.61 -39.78 13.81
C ALA A 75 19.96 -40.99 14.69
N SER A 76 18.97 -41.67 15.29
CA SER A 76 19.19 -42.95 16.00
C SER A 76 19.60 -44.03 14.99
N PRO A 77 20.83 -44.58 15.04
CA PRO A 77 21.28 -45.62 14.13
C PRO A 77 20.49 -46.90 14.40
N LYS A 78 19.82 -47.44 13.39
CA LYS A 78 19.43 -48.86 13.38
C LYS A 78 20.69 -49.67 13.07
N ASP A 79 21.47 -50.01 14.10
CA ASP A 79 22.49 -51.03 13.93
C ASP A 79 21.83 -52.42 13.97
N ILE A 80 21.91 -53.09 12.83
CA ILE A 80 21.61 -54.51 12.66
C ILE A 80 22.95 -55.22 12.90
N GLY A 81 23.12 -55.90 14.04
CA GLY A 81 24.40 -56.54 14.37
C GLY A 81 24.39 -57.46 15.59
N ASP A 82 23.68 -58.57 15.48
CA ASP A 82 23.78 -59.87 16.18
C ASP A 82 25.01 -60.09 17.11
N GLY A 83 24.81 -60.23 18.43
CA GLY A 83 25.71 -60.99 19.31
C GLY A 83 25.97 -60.49 20.75
N ASP A 84 25.46 -61.27 21.72
CA ASP A 84 25.75 -61.35 23.16
C ASP A 84 24.96 -60.46 24.16
N GLU A 85 24.03 -61.16 24.84
CA GLU A 85 23.10 -60.71 25.88
C GLU A 85 23.80 -60.43 27.25
N GLU A 86 23.18 -59.50 28.01
CA GLU A 86 23.38 -59.20 29.44
C GLU A 86 24.32 -58.03 29.83
N VAL A 87 24.21 -56.86 29.17
CA VAL A 87 24.45 -55.52 29.79
C VAL A 87 23.47 -54.41 29.30
N GLU A 88 22.58 -54.67 28.34
CA GLU A 88 21.90 -53.58 27.58
C GLU A 88 20.63 -52.96 28.21
N GLU A 89 20.05 -53.52 29.28
CA GLU A 89 18.77 -52.99 29.82
C GLU A 89 18.91 -51.70 30.65
N GLU A 90 20.08 -51.41 31.24
CA GLU A 90 20.30 -50.16 32.00
C GLU A 90 20.63 -48.98 31.06
N GLU A 91 21.32 -49.19 29.94
CA GLU A 91 21.65 -48.14 28.96
C GLU A 91 20.41 -47.70 28.13
N GLU A 92 19.52 -48.63 27.74
CA GLU A 92 18.29 -48.29 27.01
C GLU A 92 17.28 -47.46 27.84
N LEU A 93 17.21 -47.71 29.15
CA LEU A 93 16.34 -46.94 30.07
C LEU A 93 16.88 -45.53 30.32
N GLU A 94 18.21 -45.37 30.42
CA GLU A 94 18.86 -44.05 30.54
C GLU A 94 18.68 -43.22 29.26
N ASP A 95 18.76 -43.82 28.08
CA ASP A 95 18.54 -43.15 26.79
C ASP A 95 17.07 -42.74 26.57
N GLU A 96 16.10 -43.56 27.00
CA GLU A 96 14.68 -43.19 26.97
C GLU A 96 14.33 -42.07 27.96
N GLU A 97 14.91 -42.08 29.16
CA GLU A 97 14.69 -41.05 30.18
C GLU A 97 15.31 -39.71 29.75
N GLN A 98 16.54 -39.73 29.22
CA GLN A 98 17.19 -38.55 28.61
C GLN A 98 16.41 -38.02 27.39
N GLY A 99 15.84 -38.90 26.56
CA GLY A 99 14.99 -38.52 25.44
C GLY A 99 13.70 -37.82 25.88
N ARG A 100 13.08 -38.26 26.98
CA ARG A 100 11.87 -37.65 27.55
C ARG A 100 12.17 -36.30 28.21
N ASP A 101 13.28 -36.18 28.93
CA ASP A 101 13.70 -34.93 29.56
C ASP A 101 13.99 -33.84 28.51
N MET A 102 14.72 -34.19 27.43
CA MET A 102 14.97 -33.25 26.33
C MET A 102 13.69 -32.84 25.58
N GLN A 103 12.75 -33.76 25.39
CA GLN A 103 11.45 -33.47 24.78
C GLN A 103 10.65 -32.48 25.65
N GLN A 104 10.68 -32.65 26.97
CA GLN A 104 9.99 -31.81 27.93
C GLN A 104 10.59 -30.40 28.04
N ASP A 105 11.92 -30.27 27.95
CA ASP A 105 12.62 -28.99 27.89
C ASP A 105 12.24 -28.20 26.63
N LEU A 106 12.23 -28.87 25.47
CA LEU A 106 11.86 -28.26 24.20
C LEU A 106 10.39 -27.81 24.17
N GLU A 107 9.48 -28.63 24.69
CA GLU A 107 8.06 -28.27 24.82
C GLU A 107 7.87 -27.06 25.75
N THR A 108 8.67 -26.97 26.80
CA THR A 108 8.66 -25.81 27.71
C THR A 108 9.16 -24.54 27.02
N GLU A 109 10.22 -24.65 26.21
CA GLU A 109 10.75 -23.53 25.43
C GLU A 109 9.75 -23.03 24.38
N ILE A 110 9.16 -23.95 23.60
CA ILE A 110 8.13 -23.62 22.60
C ILE A 110 6.91 -22.96 23.26
N ARG A 111 6.48 -23.48 24.43
CA ARG A 111 5.39 -22.87 25.19
C ARG A 111 5.73 -21.44 25.59
N GLY A 112 6.97 -21.18 26.04
CA GLY A 112 7.44 -19.84 26.36
C GLY A 112 7.33 -18.86 25.19
N TYR A 113 7.78 -19.25 23.99
CA TYR A 113 7.62 -18.40 22.79
C TYR A 113 6.16 -18.17 22.42
N GLN A 114 5.30 -19.19 22.56
CA GLN A 114 3.86 -19.06 22.30
C GLN A 114 3.17 -18.11 23.28
N GLU A 115 3.53 -18.17 24.56
CA GLU A 115 3.02 -17.27 25.60
C GLU A 115 3.40 -15.81 25.31
N GLN A 116 4.65 -15.55 24.90
CA GLN A 116 5.09 -14.20 24.51
C GLN A 116 4.33 -13.67 23.28
N ILE A 117 4.15 -14.52 22.24
CA ILE A 117 3.34 -14.15 21.08
C ILE A 117 1.90 -13.83 21.51
N HIS A 118 1.32 -14.62 22.40
CA HIS A 118 -0.04 -14.39 22.90
C HIS A 118 -0.14 -13.09 23.69
N GLU A 119 0.84 -12.79 24.54
CA GLU A 119 0.91 -11.55 25.31
C GLU A 119 0.96 -10.33 24.39
N ILE A 120 1.88 -10.31 23.41
CA ILE A 120 2.00 -9.20 22.44
C ILE A 120 0.67 -9.01 21.70
N ASN A 121 0.06 -10.08 21.19
CA ASN A 121 -1.20 -9.99 20.47
C ASN A 121 -2.38 -9.58 21.37
N SER A 122 -2.36 -9.94 22.65
CA SER A 122 -3.41 -9.55 23.61
C SER A 122 -3.33 -8.08 23.99
N LEU A 123 -2.13 -7.49 23.99
CA LEU A 123 -1.91 -6.08 24.30
C LEU A 123 -2.04 -5.17 23.07
N LEU A 124 -1.97 -5.74 21.86
CA LEU A 124 -2.07 -5.00 20.62
C LEU A 124 -3.50 -4.48 20.40
N SER A 125 -3.63 -3.15 20.33
CA SER A 125 -4.91 -2.52 20.01
C SER A 125 -5.27 -2.71 18.53
N ASN A 126 -6.54 -2.47 18.16
CA ASN A 126 -7.00 -2.57 16.76
C ASN A 126 -6.20 -1.67 15.80
N ASP A 127 -5.66 -0.55 16.30
CA ASP A 127 -4.83 0.40 15.53
C ASP A 127 -3.33 0.02 15.51
N GLY A 128 -2.98 -1.15 16.06
CA GLY A 128 -1.61 -1.65 16.12
C GLY A 128 -0.70 -0.97 17.15
N ARG A 129 -1.27 -0.32 18.17
CA ARG A 129 -0.52 0.33 19.25
C ARG A 129 -0.44 -0.59 20.48
N LEU A 130 0.73 -0.63 21.12
CA LEU A 130 0.96 -1.26 22.42
C LEU A 130 0.95 -0.20 23.53
N PRO A 131 0.65 -0.57 24.79
CA PRO A 131 0.81 0.34 25.93
C PRO A 131 2.26 0.83 26.05
N ASP A 132 2.46 2.11 26.33
CA ASP A 132 3.76 2.79 26.37
C ASP A 132 4.80 2.05 27.22
N ASP A 133 4.44 1.63 28.44
CA ASP A 133 5.35 0.91 29.36
C ASP A 133 5.89 -0.39 28.75
N TYR A 134 5.04 -1.12 28.00
CA TYR A 134 5.43 -2.38 27.35
C TYR A 134 6.22 -2.08 26.07
N LEU A 135 5.79 -1.08 25.29
CA LEU A 135 6.46 -0.64 24.08
C LEU A 135 7.91 -0.19 24.34
N VAL A 136 8.14 0.60 25.39
CA VAL A 136 9.48 1.08 25.77
C VAL A 136 10.38 -0.09 26.17
N ARG A 137 9.87 -1.07 26.94
CA ARG A 137 10.62 -2.28 27.31
C ARG A 137 10.98 -3.10 26.09
N LEU A 138 10.00 -3.37 25.22
CA LEU A 138 10.21 -4.14 24.00
C LEU A 138 11.20 -3.44 23.06
N MET A 139 11.10 -2.11 22.92
CA MET A 139 12.05 -1.33 22.13
C MET A 139 13.46 -1.40 22.71
N ARG A 140 13.62 -1.32 24.03
CA ARG A 140 14.93 -1.44 24.69
C ARG A 140 15.59 -2.79 24.38
N ASP A 141 14.84 -3.87 24.54
CA ASP A 141 15.34 -5.23 24.26
C ASP A 141 15.66 -5.40 22.77
N PHE A 142 14.84 -4.82 21.89
CA PHE A 142 15.06 -4.85 20.44
C PHE A 142 16.34 -4.10 20.03
N LEU A 143 16.58 -2.90 20.57
CA LEU A 143 17.78 -2.12 20.28
C LEU A 143 19.05 -2.76 20.87
N ALA A 144 18.92 -3.56 21.93
CA ALA A 144 20.03 -4.31 22.53
C ALA A 144 20.44 -5.54 21.69
N LYS A 145 19.64 -5.97 20.69
CA LYS A 145 19.97 -7.12 19.84
C LYS A 145 21.28 -6.89 19.06
N PRO A 146 22.04 -7.97 18.75
CA PRO A 146 23.27 -7.89 17.96
C PRO A 146 23.10 -7.21 16.60
N LEU A 147 21.91 -7.33 15.98
CA LEU A 147 21.61 -6.72 14.70
C LEU A 147 21.76 -5.18 14.76
N CYS A 148 21.09 -4.56 15.73
CA CYS A 148 21.12 -3.11 15.97
C CYS A 148 22.47 -2.65 16.55
N GLN A 149 23.11 -3.48 17.36
CA GLN A 149 24.40 -3.15 17.97
C GLN A 149 25.57 -3.23 16.98
N ASN A 150 25.54 -4.17 16.04
CA ASN A 150 26.63 -4.38 15.08
C ASN A 150 26.49 -3.55 13.80
N HIS A 151 25.26 -3.33 13.32
CA HIS A 151 24.99 -2.60 12.07
C HIS A 151 24.47 -1.18 12.30
N GLY A 152 24.04 -0.87 13.52
CA GLY A 152 23.42 0.40 13.86
C GLY A 152 21.92 0.35 13.65
N TYR A 153 21.25 1.45 14.00
CA TYR A 153 19.81 1.57 13.88
C TYR A 153 19.43 2.99 13.48
N VAL A 154 18.28 3.11 12.79
CA VAL A 154 17.60 4.38 12.59
C VAL A 154 16.17 4.25 13.09
N LEU A 155 15.85 4.98 14.16
CA LEU A 155 14.51 5.04 14.73
C LEU A 155 13.65 6.05 13.95
N ASP A 156 12.54 5.56 13.38
CA ASP A 156 11.53 6.35 12.69
C ASP A 156 10.41 6.74 13.68
N ASP A 157 10.37 8.01 14.07
CA ASP A 157 9.28 8.64 14.82
C ASP A 157 9.04 8.07 16.24
N PHE A 158 10.10 7.59 16.90
CA PHE A 158 10.09 7.16 18.31
C PHE A 158 11.41 7.55 18.99
N PRO A 159 11.41 8.04 20.25
CA PRO A 159 10.27 8.28 21.15
C PRO A 159 9.42 9.50 20.74
N LYS A 160 8.11 9.46 21.08
CA LYS A 160 7.15 10.53 20.75
C LYS A 160 6.87 11.49 21.90
N THR A 161 7.07 11.03 23.14
CA THR A 161 6.85 11.82 24.34
C THR A 161 8.13 11.91 25.17
N LEU A 162 8.22 12.98 25.97
CA LEU A 162 9.32 13.16 26.90
C LEU A 162 9.44 11.99 27.88
N LEU A 163 8.30 11.43 28.32
CA LEU A 163 8.27 10.29 29.24
C LEU A 163 8.89 9.05 28.59
N GLN A 164 8.51 8.73 27.34
CA GLN A 164 9.10 7.61 26.60
C GLN A 164 10.61 7.78 26.43
N ALA A 165 11.08 8.99 26.11
CA ALA A 165 12.51 9.27 25.98
C ALA A 165 13.26 9.06 27.30
N LYS A 166 12.69 9.54 28.42
CA LYS A 166 13.26 9.35 29.77
C LYS A 166 13.25 7.89 30.20
N GLU A 167 12.19 7.14 29.93
CA GLU A 167 12.15 5.72 30.28
C GLU A 167 13.08 4.86 29.41
N LEU A 168 13.25 5.23 28.13
CA LEU A 168 14.12 4.51 27.21
C LEU A 168 15.61 4.83 27.42
N PHE A 169 15.96 6.09 27.73
CA PHE A 169 17.35 6.57 27.73
C PHE A 169 17.81 7.22 29.05
N GLY A 170 16.92 7.47 30.03
CA GLY A 170 17.15 8.39 31.15
C GLY A 170 18.39 8.11 32.00
N GLN A 171 18.66 6.87 32.41
CA GLN A 171 19.86 6.57 33.22
C GLN A 171 21.17 6.54 32.39
N ALA A 172 21.08 6.32 31.08
CA ALA A 172 22.25 6.32 30.19
C ALA A 172 22.68 7.75 29.78
N ALA A 173 21.74 8.70 29.82
CA ALA A 173 21.95 10.11 29.48
C ALA A 173 22.65 10.94 30.58
N GLU A 174 22.59 10.50 31.85
CA GLU A 174 23.18 11.20 32.99
C GLU A 174 24.71 11.00 33.14
N VAL A 175 25.33 10.17 32.29
CA VAL A 175 26.79 9.90 32.32
C VAL A 175 27.51 10.83 31.34
N PRO A 176 28.36 11.78 31.81
CA PRO A 176 29.08 12.69 30.93
C PRO A 176 30.08 11.95 30.03
N LYS A 177 29.99 12.15 28.71
CA LYS A 177 31.00 11.67 27.74
C LYS A 177 32.25 12.56 27.80
N GLU A 178 33.21 12.25 28.68
CA GLU A 178 34.57 12.81 28.54
C GLU A 178 35.39 12.00 27.50
N PRO A 179 36.10 12.67 26.57
CA PRO A 179 36.87 11.99 25.53
C PRO A 179 38.17 11.38 26.10
N GLY A 180 38.24 10.05 26.19
CA GLY A 180 39.52 9.34 26.42
C GLY A 180 39.49 8.01 27.17
N GLU A 181 38.38 7.59 27.79
CA GLU A 181 38.39 6.42 28.71
C GLU A 181 37.17 5.49 28.54
N GLY A 182 36.98 4.90 27.35
CA GLY A 182 35.84 4.02 27.07
C GLY A 182 35.73 2.77 27.97
N GLN A 183 36.86 2.17 28.38
CA GLN A 183 36.88 0.93 29.17
C GLN A 183 36.71 1.10 30.70
N LEU A 184 36.83 2.34 31.20
CA LEU A 184 36.55 2.68 32.60
C LEU A 184 35.09 3.13 32.78
N GLN A 185 34.47 3.68 31.73
CA GLN A 185 33.06 4.09 31.72
C GLN A 185 32.10 2.90 31.71
N GLU A 186 32.38 1.84 30.94
CA GLU A 186 31.58 0.59 30.96
C GLU A 186 31.53 -0.02 32.37
N ARG A 187 32.68 -0.10 33.05
CA ARG A 187 32.76 -0.64 34.43
C ARG A 187 32.02 0.21 35.46
N ARG A 188 32.05 1.54 35.31
CA ARG A 188 31.35 2.46 36.24
C ARG A 188 29.83 2.43 36.04
N ALA A 189 29.37 2.24 34.79
CA ALA A 189 27.97 2.05 34.47
C ALA A 189 27.46 0.67 34.94
N GLU A 190 28.26 -0.39 34.83
CA GLU A 190 27.96 -1.70 35.41
C GLU A 190 27.89 -1.67 36.95
N GLU A 191 28.76 -0.91 37.63
CA GLU A 191 28.68 -0.70 39.09
C GLU A 191 27.43 0.09 39.52
N ILE A 192 26.96 1.05 38.70
CA ILE A 192 25.72 1.80 38.96
C ILE A 192 24.49 0.94 38.64
N ALA A 193 24.52 0.15 37.56
CA ALA A 193 23.45 -0.79 37.19
C ALA A 193 23.36 -2.02 38.14
N GLY A 194 24.46 -2.35 38.84
CA GLY A 194 24.56 -3.44 39.80
C GLY A 194 24.33 -3.04 41.27
N GLY A 195 24.11 -1.76 41.56
CA GLY A 195 23.80 -1.26 42.90
C GLY A 195 22.30 -1.36 43.20
N GLU A 196 21.94 -1.83 44.40
CA GLU A 196 20.57 -1.87 44.96
C GLU A 196 19.95 -0.46 45.16
N GLY A 197 19.89 0.34 44.10
CA GLY A 197 19.57 1.77 44.16
C GLY A 197 18.84 2.31 42.94
N ALA A 198 18.02 1.49 42.26
CA ALA A 198 17.08 2.01 41.27
C ALA A 198 16.14 3.03 41.97
N ALA A 199 16.17 4.29 41.53
CA ALA A 199 15.24 5.30 42.01
C ALA A 199 13.81 4.84 41.71
N ARG A 200 12.99 4.70 42.75
CA ARG A 200 11.60 4.23 42.66
C ARG A 200 10.65 5.43 42.68
N ILE A 201 9.72 5.49 41.74
CA ILE A 201 8.47 6.26 41.89
C ILE A 201 7.35 5.23 42.05
N GLY A 202 6.93 4.99 43.29
CA GLY A 202 6.00 3.89 43.61
C GLY A 202 6.63 2.50 43.46
N ASP A 203 5.85 1.53 42.98
CA ASP A 203 6.27 0.13 42.79
C ASP A 203 6.92 -0.16 41.41
N ILE A 204 7.22 0.88 40.62
CA ILE A 204 7.74 0.75 39.25
C ILE A 204 9.26 1.06 39.23
N PRO A 205 10.13 0.14 38.75
CA PRO A 205 11.55 0.42 38.56
C PRO A 205 11.78 1.40 37.40
N LEU A 206 12.47 2.53 37.64
CA LEU A 206 12.98 3.40 36.56
C LEU A 206 14.10 2.69 35.77
N GLY A 207 14.04 2.77 34.44
CA GLY A 207 14.68 1.86 33.49
C GLY A 207 16.21 1.81 33.45
N ASN A 208 16.73 0.59 33.23
CA ASN A 208 18.15 0.25 33.04
C ASN A 208 18.50 0.29 31.53
N ALA A 209 18.62 1.47 30.94
CA ALA A 209 19.14 1.58 29.57
C ALA A 209 20.67 1.37 29.58
N SER A 210 21.19 0.45 28.77
CA SER A 210 22.64 0.34 28.55
C SER A 210 23.13 1.52 27.70
N ILE A 211 24.29 2.10 28.02
CA ILE A 211 24.93 3.16 27.21
C ILE A 211 25.03 2.76 25.73
N SER A 212 25.06 1.46 25.46
CA SER A 212 25.09 0.88 24.11
C SER A 212 23.88 1.21 23.23
N ILE A 213 22.71 1.59 23.78
CA ILE A 213 21.53 1.91 22.96
C ILE A 213 21.34 3.41 22.70
N ILE A 214 22.15 4.30 23.29
CA ILE A 214 21.96 5.75 23.11
C ILE A 214 22.26 6.18 21.66
N PRO A 215 21.48 7.08 21.06
CA PRO A 215 21.75 7.56 19.71
C PRO A 215 22.99 8.47 19.67
N ASP A 216 23.66 8.50 18.52
CA ASP A 216 24.74 9.45 18.26
C ASP A 216 24.21 10.74 17.63
N PHE A 217 23.13 10.64 16.86
CA PHE A 217 22.49 11.78 16.20
C PHE A 217 20.98 11.80 16.44
N VAL A 218 20.43 13.00 16.58
CA VAL A 218 18.98 13.25 16.61
C VAL A 218 18.69 14.30 15.54
N ILE A 219 17.82 13.98 14.61
CA ILE A 219 17.42 14.88 13.51
C ILE A 219 15.96 15.21 13.68
N SER A 220 15.61 16.49 13.66
CA SER A 220 14.23 16.94 13.65
C SER A 220 13.91 17.64 12.34
N LEU A 221 12.99 17.06 11.57
CA LEU A 221 12.40 17.71 10.41
C LEU A 221 11.33 18.71 10.87
N GLN A 222 11.43 19.94 10.41
CA GLN A 222 10.51 21.04 10.70
C GLN A 222 9.77 21.44 9.43
N ALA A 223 8.48 21.71 9.57
CA ALA A 223 7.62 22.18 8.49
C ALA A 223 6.35 22.79 9.07
N ASP A 224 5.78 23.75 8.33
CA ASP A 224 4.49 24.34 8.65
C ASP A 224 3.32 23.43 8.23
N ASP A 225 2.21 23.56 8.93
CA ASP A 225 1.02 22.72 8.69
C ASP A 225 0.47 22.89 7.26
N GLU A 226 0.49 24.13 6.74
CA GLU A 226 0.06 24.43 5.37
C GLU A 226 0.91 23.68 4.33
N PHE A 227 2.24 23.68 4.51
CA PHE A 227 3.16 22.95 3.64
C PHE A 227 2.91 21.43 3.69
N LEU A 228 2.69 20.88 4.88
CA LEU A 228 2.44 19.44 5.03
C LEU A 228 1.10 19.03 4.43
N CYS A 229 0.06 19.85 4.58
CA CYS A 229 -1.24 19.66 3.93
C CYS A 229 -1.12 19.70 2.40
N GLU A 230 -0.41 20.68 1.84
CA GLU A 230 -0.17 20.74 0.40
C GLU A 230 0.59 19.51 -0.12
N ARG A 231 1.60 19.06 0.63
CA ARG A 231 2.37 17.87 0.29
C ARG A 231 1.49 16.62 0.32
N LEU A 232 0.59 16.49 1.29
CA LEU A 232 -0.38 15.40 1.38
C LEU A 232 -1.33 15.39 0.18
N MET A 233 -1.81 16.57 -0.26
CA MET A 233 -2.69 16.70 -1.44
C MET A 233 -2.00 16.30 -2.76
N LYS A 234 -0.67 16.34 -2.83
CA LYS A 234 0.11 15.97 -4.02
C LYS A 234 0.43 14.47 -4.10
N ILE A 235 0.21 13.71 -3.03
CA ILE A 235 0.39 12.26 -2.99
C ILE A 235 -0.83 11.59 -3.65
N SER A 236 -0.64 10.48 -4.38
CA SER A 236 -1.71 9.80 -5.11
C SER A 236 -2.78 9.20 -4.19
N GLU A 237 -4.06 9.24 -4.62
CA GLU A 237 -5.24 8.78 -3.87
C GLU A 237 -5.15 7.32 -3.35
N GLU A 238 -4.34 6.46 -3.95
CA GLU A 238 -4.16 5.06 -3.50
C GLU A 238 -3.44 4.92 -2.14
N ASP A 239 -2.61 5.90 -1.76
CA ASP A 239 -1.92 5.96 -0.47
C ASP A 239 -2.74 6.71 0.60
N ILE A 240 -3.88 7.30 0.21
CA ILE A 240 -4.74 8.17 1.04
C ILE A 240 -5.83 7.34 1.75
N LYS A 241 -5.49 6.16 2.27
CA LYS A 241 -6.49 5.38 3.06
C LYS A 241 -6.81 5.99 4.42
N ASN A 242 -6.01 6.96 4.90
CA ASN A 242 -6.05 7.44 6.28
C ASN A 242 -5.99 8.99 6.39
N VAL A 243 -6.82 9.75 5.66
CA VAL A 243 -6.88 11.24 5.83
C VAL A 243 -7.32 11.64 7.24
N LEU A 244 -8.29 10.93 7.80
CA LEU A 244 -8.81 11.22 9.16
C LEU A 244 -7.75 10.99 10.24
N ASP A 245 -6.87 10.02 10.05
CA ASP A 245 -5.76 9.66 10.93
C ASP A 245 -4.63 10.72 10.90
N TYR A 246 -4.52 11.50 9.80
CA TYR A 246 -3.46 12.49 9.63
C TYR A 246 -3.63 13.70 10.54
N GLU A 247 -4.83 14.30 10.56
CA GLU A 247 -5.10 15.49 11.38
C GLU A 247 -4.92 15.18 12.88
N GLU A 248 -5.43 14.05 13.34
CA GLU A 248 -5.27 13.60 14.73
C GLU A 248 -3.78 13.41 15.09
N LYS A 249 -3.00 12.78 14.21
CA LYS A 249 -1.55 12.60 14.39
C LYS A 249 -0.78 13.91 14.39
N LEU A 250 -1.18 14.88 13.56
CA LEU A 250 -0.54 16.19 13.53
C LEU A 250 -0.81 16.96 14.82
N ILE A 251 -2.05 16.92 15.31
CA ILE A 251 -2.41 17.50 16.61
C ILE A 251 -1.62 16.84 17.74
N GLU A 252 -1.61 15.50 17.81
CA GLU A 252 -0.84 14.72 18.79
C GLU A 252 0.65 15.11 18.78
N PHE A 253 1.23 15.26 17.59
CA PHE A 253 2.62 15.69 17.43
C PHE A 253 2.86 17.11 17.98
N ARG A 254 1.99 18.06 17.63
CA ARG A 254 2.12 19.47 18.07
C ARG A 254 1.89 19.62 19.58
N THR A 255 1.01 18.84 20.18
CA THR A 255 0.77 18.85 21.63
C THR A 255 1.94 18.26 22.43
N ASN A 256 2.60 17.23 21.90
CA ASN A 256 3.72 16.57 22.56
C ASN A 256 5.06 17.29 22.36
N ASN A 257 5.12 18.24 21.42
CA ASN A 257 6.33 18.99 21.07
C ASN A 257 6.10 20.48 21.29
N THR A 258 6.04 20.87 22.57
CA THR A 258 6.02 22.28 22.95
C THR A 258 7.45 22.80 23.11
N PRO A 259 7.68 24.13 23.04
CA PRO A 259 9.01 24.69 23.25
C PRO A 259 9.64 24.31 24.61
N ASP A 260 8.80 24.22 25.64
CA ASP A 260 9.25 23.94 27.02
C ASP A 260 9.38 22.43 27.30
N GLU A 261 8.49 21.62 26.70
CA GLU A 261 8.43 20.17 26.91
C GLU A 261 8.42 19.45 25.55
N SER A 262 9.58 18.95 25.15
CA SER A 262 9.76 18.17 23.92
C SER A 262 10.83 17.07 24.10
N VAL A 263 10.76 16.06 23.24
CA VAL A 263 11.79 15.01 23.14
C VAL A 263 13.16 15.60 22.80
N LEU A 264 13.19 16.69 22.03
CA LEU A 264 14.41 17.38 21.63
C LEU A 264 15.13 17.99 22.84
N ASN A 265 14.38 18.57 23.79
CA ASN A 265 14.95 19.15 25.02
C ASN A 265 15.67 18.08 25.86
N PHE A 266 15.12 16.87 25.94
CA PHE A 266 15.77 15.76 26.65
C PHE A 266 17.13 15.40 26.04
N PHE A 267 17.24 15.32 24.71
CA PHE A 267 18.50 15.00 24.06
C PHE A 267 19.52 16.13 24.17
N ASP A 268 19.05 17.39 24.13
CA ASP A 268 19.91 18.56 24.34
C ASP A 268 20.51 18.56 25.76
N GLU A 269 19.69 18.28 26.78
CA GLU A 269 20.12 18.10 28.18
C GLU A 269 21.10 16.91 28.34
N ALA A 270 20.90 15.84 27.57
CA ALA A 270 21.79 14.68 27.51
C ALA A 270 23.11 14.93 26.74
N GLY A 271 23.32 16.14 26.20
CA GLY A 271 24.52 16.51 25.43
C GLY A 271 24.51 16.04 23.97
N ILE A 272 23.35 15.61 23.44
CA ILE A 272 23.14 15.22 22.05
C ILE A 272 22.31 16.32 21.38
N HIS A 273 22.99 17.30 20.80
CA HIS A 273 22.33 18.47 20.18
C HIS A 273 21.52 18.08 18.93
N PRO A 274 20.19 18.30 18.92
CA PRO A 274 19.36 17.95 17.77
C PRO A 274 19.67 18.80 16.53
N ILE A 275 19.74 18.15 15.37
CA ILE A 275 19.92 18.82 14.06
C ILE A 275 18.54 19.17 13.51
N LEU A 276 18.22 20.45 13.48
CA LEU A 276 16.94 20.96 12.98
C LEU A 276 17.04 21.23 11.47
N ILE A 277 16.13 20.65 10.68
CA ILE A 277 16.08 20.81 9.22
C ILE A 277 14.70 21.33 8.83
N ASP A 278 14.64 22.53 8.29
CA ASP A 278 13.40 23.09 7.73
C ASP A 278 13.20 22.56 6.29
N ILE A 279 12.09 21.87 6.07
CA ILE A 279 11.74 21.28 4.77
C ILE A 279 11.12 22.31 3.82
N ALA A 280 10.56 23.40 4.37
CA ALA A 280 9.91 24.45 3.59
C ALA A 280 10.92 25.44 2.99
N GLU A 281 12.18 25.45 3.47
CA GLU A 281 13.22 26.36 2.99
C GLU A 281 13.55 26.09 1.51
N GLU A 282 13.55 27.13 0.67
CA GLU A 282 13.64 27.03 -0.80
C GLU A 282 14.90 26.32 -1.34
N SER A 283 16.00 26.29 -0.55
CA SER A 283 17.22 25.52 -0.87
C SER A 283 17.11 24.02 -0.63
N ILE A 284 16.09 23.60 0.13
CA ILE A 284 15.82 22.21 0.56
C ILE A 284 14.43 21.76 0.05
N ALA A 285 13.59 22.71 -0.34
CA ALA A 285 12.21 22.52 -0.73
C ALA A 285 12.10 21.65 -1.98
N GLY A 286 11.62 20.43 -1.77
CA GLY A 286 11.12 19.56 -2.83
C GLY A 286 12.03 18.40 -3.22
N ASP A 287 13.27 18.31 -2.71
CA ASP A 287 14.12 17.16 -2.99
C ASP A 287 14.69 16.52 -1.71
N SER A 288 14.26 15.27 -1.48
CA SER A 288 14.77 14.45 -0.37
C SER A 288 16.30 14.28 -0.48
N GLU A 289 16.83 14.41 -1.71
CA GLU A 289 18.25 14.29 -2.01
C GLU A 289 19.10 15.41 -1.39
N CYS A 290 18.58 16.65 -1.32
CA CYS A 290 19.30 17.76 -0.70
C CYS A 290 19.50 17.51 0.79
N ILE A 291 18.45 17.07 1.48
CA ILE A 291 18.49 16.70 2.91
C ILE A 291 19.50 15.56 3.11
N LEU A 292 19.40 14.48 2.32
CA LEU A 292 20.30 13.33 2.43
C LEU A 292 21.76 13.75 2.17
N SER A 293 22.03 14.58 1.16
CA SER A 293 23.38 15.05 0.86
C SER A 293 23.99 15.88 2.00
N TYR A 294 23.17 16.64 2.73
CA TYR A 294 23.59 17.38 3.90
C TYR A 294 23.90 16.43 5.07
N LEU A 295 23.01 15.47 5.33
CA LEU A 295 23.18 14.48 6.39
C LEU A 295 24.40 13.58 6.18
N TYR A 296 24.65 13.13 4.94
CA TYR A 296 25.81 12.29 4.63
C TYR A 296 27.14 13.02 4.86
N LYS A 297 27.19 14.35 4.71
CA LYS A 297 28.36 15.15 5.08
C LYS A 297 28.60 15.19 6.58
N ILE A 298 27.53 15.13 7.38
CA ILE A 298 27.61 15.12 8.85
C ILE A 298 28.04 13.74 9.35
N PHE A 299 27.40 12.68 8.84
CA PHE A 299 27.66 11.30 9.27
C PHE A 299 29.02 10.78 8.78
N GLY A 300 29.50 11.28 7.64
CA GLY A 300 30.69 10.75 6.98
C GLY A 300 30.41 9.50 6.14
N PRO A 301 31.47 8.88 5.58
CA PRO A 301 31.33 7.70 4.73
C PRO A 301 30.81 6.50 5.53
N PRO A 302 30.03 5.60 4.92
CA PRO A 302 29.57 4.38 5.57
C PRO A 302 30.73 3.42 5.87
N ILE A 303 30.50 2.52 6.83
CA ILE A 303 31.46 1.48 7.20
C ILE A 303 31.62 0.50 6.04
N SER A 304 32.87 0.31 5.59
CA SER A 304 33.21 -0.63 4.51
C SER A 304 32.68 -2.03 4.80
N GLY A 305 31.85 -2.56 3.89
CA GLY A 305 31.29 -3.92 3.97
C GLY A 305 29.95 -4.02 4.70
N ILE A 306 29.47 -2.96 5.35
CA ILE A 306 28.12 -2.89 5.96
C ILE A 306 27.21 -1.98 5.13
N GLY A 307 27.69 -0.79 4.77
CA GLY A 307 26.96 0.17 3.96
C GLY A 307 27.36 0.14 2.48
N LEU A 308 26.55 0.80 1.66
CA LEU A 308 26.79 1.00 0.24
C LEU A 308 27.92 2.01 0.02
N THR A 309 28.84 1.68 -0.86
CA THR A 309 29.80 2.66 -1.37
C THR A 309 29.12 3.69 -2.28
N ASP A 310 29.76 4.85 -2.48
CA ASP A 310 29.23 5.89 -3.38
C ASP A 310 29.03 5.37 -4.82
N GLU A 311 29.87 4.42 -5.27
CA GLU A 311 29.75 3.79 -6.58
C GLU A 311 28.53 2.86 -6.65
N GLU A 312 28.35 1.98 -5.66
CA GLU A 312 27.20 1.07 -5.59
C GLU A 312 25.87 1.82 -5.45
N GLU A 313 25.84 2.93 -4.69
CA GLU A 313 24.64 3.76 -4.58
C GLU A 313 24.29 4.40 -5.93
N GLU A 314 25.27 4.88 -6.69
CA GLU A 314 25.05 5.45 -8.02
C GLU A 314 24.54 4.41 -9.03
N GLU A 315 25.08 3.20 -9.01
CA GLU A 315 24.57 2.09 -9.84
C GLU A 315 23.13 1.73 -9.49
N LEU A 316 22.82 1.65 -8.20
CA LEU A 316 21.49 1.39 -7.71
C LEU A 316 20.49 2.49 -8.10
N ARG A 317 20.92 3.75 -8.06
CA ARG A 317 20.12 4.88 -8.57
C ARG A 317 19.83 4.74 -10.06
N LYS A 318 20.82 4.37 -10.87
CA LYS A 318 20.62 4.13 -12.32
C LYS A 318 19.64 3.00 -12.57
N MET A 319 19.77 1.90 -11.84
CA MET A 319 18.85 0.77 -11.92
C MET A 319 17.42 1.14 -11.50
N GLU A 320 17.23 1.88 -10.40
CA GLU A 320 15.92 2.35 -9.94
C GLU A 320 15.25 3.28 -10.97
N MET A 321 16.01 4.21 -11.55
CA MET A 321 15.52 5.10 -12.61
C MET A 321 15.13 4.33 -13.87
N GLU A 322 15.94 3.37 -14.30
CA GLU A 322 15.63 2.53 -15.46
C GLU A 322 14.39 1.67 -15.20
N GLN A 323 14.28 1.06 -14.02
CA GLN A 323 13.10 0.27 -13.64
C GLN A 323 11.83 1.13 -13.61
N ARG A 324 11.91 2.36 -13.10
CA ARG A 324 10.78 3.31 -13.12
C ARG A 324 10.36 3.65 -14.54
N ARG A 325 11.33 3.90 -15.43
CA ARG A 325 11.09 4.16 -16.86
C ARG A 325 10.39 2.96 -17.53
N LEU A 326 10.91 1.75 -17.32
CA LEU A 326 10.33 0.52 -17.87
C LEU A 326 8.90 0.28 -17.35
N LYS A 327 8.64 0.53 -16.06
CA LYS A 327 7.28 0.44 -15.49
C LYS A 327 6.32 1.45 -16.14
N GLN A 328 6.76 2.69 -16.37
CA GLN A 328 5.95 3.69 -17.05
C GLN A 328 5.67 3.32 -18.52
N GLU A 329 6.68 2.84 -19.25
CA GLU A 329 6.52 2.36 -20.62
C GLU A 329 5.55 1.18 -20.69
N ALA A 330 5.68 0.19 -19.79
CA ALA A 330 4.78 -0.94 -19.70
C ALA A 330 3.34 -0.52 -19.38
N TYR A 331 3.16 0.47 -18.49
CA TYR A 331 1.84 1.02 -18.19
C TYR A 331 1.18 1.64 -19.42
N LEU A 332 1.92 2.46 -20.19
CA LEU A 332 1.41 3.09 -21.41
C LEU A 332 1.03 2.06 -22.47
N ILE A 333 1.88 1.04 -22.67
CA ILE A 333 1.60 -0.06 -23.60
C ILE A 333 0.35 -0.83 -23.18
N ASN A 334 0.22 -1.19 -21.90
CA ASN A 334 -0.95 -1.90 -21.39
C ASN A 334 -2.25 -1.08 -21.55
N LYS A 335 -2.17 0.24 -21.30
CA LYS A 335 -3.29 1.15 -21.53
C LYS A 335 -3.72 1.16 -23.00
N GLN A 336 -2.77 1.30 -23.92
CA GLN A 336 -3.04 1.27 -25.36
C GLN A 336 -3.65 -0.07 -25.80
N LEU A 337 -3.10 -1.19 -25.33
CA LEU A 337 -3.65 -2.52 -25.63
C LEU A 337 -5.09 -2.69 -25.10
N ALA A 338 -5.41 -2.12 -23.94
CA ALA A 338 -6.76 -2.16 -23.40
C ALA A 338 -7.74 -1.31 -24.24
N GLU A 339 -7.33 -0.11 -24.66
CA GLU A 339 -8.11 0.76 -25.54
C GLU A 339 -8.36 0.12 -26.91
N ASP A 340 -7.34 -0.51 -27.49
CA ASP A 340 -7.46 -1.22 -28.77
C ASP A 340 -8.37 -2.45 -28.67
N ARG A 341 -8.27 -3.24 -27.59
CA ARG A 341 -9.20 -4.35 -27.34
C ARG A 341 -10.64 -3.86 -27.20
N ALA A 342 -10.87 -2.79 -26.44
CA ALA A 342 -12.21 -2.22 -26.27
C ALA A 342 -12.78 -1.71 -27.60
N ARG A 343 -11.95 -1.11 -28.46
CA ARG A 343 -12.34 -0.70 -29.82
C ARG A 343 -12.73 -1.88 -30.68
N GLN A 344 -11.92 -2.95 -30.71
CA GLN A 344 -12.23 -4.15 -31.48
C GLN A 344 -13.53 -4.82 -31.00
N GLU A 345 -13.75 -4.90 -29.68
CA GLU A 345 -15.00 -5.42 -29.13
C GLU A 345 -16.21 -4.57 -29.54
N TYR A 346 -16.07 -3.25 -29.55
CA TYR A 346 -17.13 -2.34 -30.00
C TYR A 346 -17.44 -2.54 -31.48
N GLU A 347 -16.41 -2.62 -32.33
CA GLU A 347 -16.56 -2.85 -33.78
C GLU A 347 -17.25 -4.18 -34.06
N ASN A 348 -16.82 -5.27 -33.40
CA ASN A 348 -17.46 -6.58 -33.54
C ASN A 348 -18.93 -6.56 -33.10
N LYS A 349 -19.25 -5.89 -31.98
CA LYS A 349 -20.64 -5.74 -31.52
C LYS A 349 -21.45 -4.92 -32.51
N MET A 350 -20.89 -3.87 -33.08
CA MET A 350 -21.55 -3.02 -34.08
C MET A 350 -21.86 -3.79 -35.36
N GLU A 351 -20.93 -4.64 -35.82
CA GLU A 351 -21.13 -5.47 -37.00
C GLU A 351 -22.26 -6.50 -36.78
N VAL A 352 -22.25 -7.18 -35.65
CA VAL A 352 -23.33 -8.12 -35.27
C VAL A 352 -24.66 -7.39 -35.15
N TRP A 353 -24.68 -6.20 -34.56
CA TRP A 353 -25.88 -5.38 -34.42
C TRP A 353 -26.41 -4.92 -35.78
N ALA A 354 -25.55 -4.42 -36.67
CA ALA A 354 -25.93 -4.01 -38.02
C ALA A 354 -26.52 -5.16 -38.84
N ALA A 355 -25.90 -6.35 -38.79
CA ALA A 355 -26.42 -7.53 -39.49
C ALA A 355 -27.77 -8.01 -38.93
N THR A 356 -27.98 -7.89 -37.62
CA THR A 356 -29.26 -8.23 -36.97
C THR A 356 -30.34 -7.21 -37.34
N PHE A 357 -29.97 -5.93 -37.33
CA PHE A 357 -30.85 -4.84 -37.70
C PHE A 357 -31.31 -4.93 -39.16
N GLU A 358 -30.41 -5.24 -40.09
CA GLU A 358 -30.75 -5.47 -41.50
C GLU A 358 -31.77 -6.60 -41.68
N LYS A 359 -31.62 -7.71 -40.95
CA LYS A 359 -32.59 -8.81 -40.97
C LYS A 359 -33.97 -8.38 -40.48
N LEU A 360 -34.02 -7.61 -39.38
CA LEU A 360 -35.27 -7.08 -38.84
C LEU A 360 -35.97 -6.14 -39.83
N GLN A 361 -35.22 -5.26 -40.50
CA GLN A 361 -35.77 -4.38 -41.54
C GLN A 361 -36.37 -5.18 -42.69
N MET A 362 -35.68 -6.22 -43.18
CA MET A 362 -36.22 -7.07 -44.23
C MET A 362 -37.50 -7.82 -43.81
N GLU A 363 -37.60 -8.23 -42.55
CA GLU A 363 -38.83 -8.86 -42.02
C GLU A 363 -39.97 -7.85 -41.91
N GLU A 364 -39.70 -6.64 -41.43
CA GLU A 364 -40.67 -5.55 -41.35
C GLU A 364 -41.21 -5.17 -42.74
N GLU A 365 -40.34 -5.02 -43.74
CA GLU A 365 -40.75 -4.75 -45.13
C GLU A 365 -41.65 -5.85 -45.69
N LYS A 366 -41.38 -7.13 -45.40
CA LYS A 366 -42.23 -8.25 -45.82
C LYS A 366 -43.61 -8.20 -45.18
N ILE A 367 -43.68 -7.85 -43.90
CA ILE A 367 -44.95 -7.69 -43.18
C ILE A 367 -45.75 -6.54 -43.80
N LEU A 368 -45.11 -5.37 -43.99
CA LEU A 368 -45.75 -4.22 -44.61
C LEU A 368 -46.24 -4.52 -46.04
N ALA A 369 -45.46 -5.27 -46.82
CA ALA A 369 -45.86 -5.71 -48.16
C ALA A 369 -47.09 -6.63 -48.10
N ALA A 370 -47.10 -7.61 -47.20
CA ALA A 370 -48.24 -8.52 -47.01
C ALA A 370 -49.50 -7.78 -46.54
N ASP A 371 -49.37 -6.82 -45.62
CA ASP A 371 -50.46 -5.98 -45.13
C ASP A 371 -51.02 -5.07 -46.23
N SER A 372 -50.18 -4.65 -47.18
CA SER A 372 -50.60 -3.87 -48.35
C SER A 372 -51.28 -4.70 -49.46
N GLU A 373 -51.15 -6.04 -49.42
CA GLU A 373 -51.62 -6.94 -50.47
C GLU A 373 -53.15 -6.92 -50.66
N PRO A 374 -54.01 -6.91 -49.61
CA PRO A 374 -55.45 -6.79 -49.78
C PRO A 374 -55.86 -5.50 -50.48
N LEU A 375 -55.22 -4.37 -50.14
CA LEU A 375 -55.45 -3.08 -50.79
C LEU A 375 -54.99 -3.12 -52.25
N ARG A 376 -53.80 -3.65 -52.52
CA ARG A 376 -53.28 -3.81 -53.88
C ARG A 376 -54.21 -4.68 -54.73
N PHE A 377 -54.69 -5.80 -54.19
CA PHE A 377 -55.64 -6.69 -54.85
C PHE A 377 -56.98 -5.99 -55.11
N TYR A 378 -57.50 -5.24 -54.14
CA TYR A 378 -58.72 -4.45 -54.31
C TYR A 378 -58.55 -3.43 -55.45
N LEU A 379 -57.47 -2.64 -55.43
CA LEU A 379 -57.16 -1.70 -56.50
C LEU A 379 -57.07 -2.42 -57.84
N MET A 380 -56.32 -3.52 -57.94
CA MET A 380 -56.09 -4.26 -59.18
C MET A 380 -57.36 -4.88 -59.75
N LYS A 381 -58.27 -5.34 -58.90
CA LYS A 381 -59.51 -6.02 -59.31
C LYS A 381 -60.64 -5.04 -59.65
N TYR A 382 -60.78 -3.96 -58.89
CA TYR A 382 -61.96 -3.09 -58.96
C TYR A 382 -61.67 -1.70 -59.52
N VAL A 383 -60.48 -1.13 -59.27
CA VAL A 383 -60.17 0.26 -59.64
C VAL A 383 -59.39 0.32 -60.96
N PHE A 384 -58.33 -0.47 -61.10
CA PHE A 384 -57.43 -0.44 -62.25
C PHE A 384 -58.12 -0.75 -63.59
N PRO A 385 -59.03 -1.74 -63.73
CA PRO A 385 -59.65 -2.02 -65.03
C PRO A 385 -60.44 -0.82 -65.56
N THR A 386 -61.27 -0.20 -64.71
CA THR A 386 -62.09 0.96 -65.07
C THR A 386 -61.23 2.22 -65.28
N LEU A 387 -60.25 2.45 -64.40
CA LEU A 387 -59.31 3.58 -64.52
C LEU A 387 -58.44 3.48 -65.77
N THR A 388 -57.94 2.29 -66.10
CA THR A 388 -57.13 2.07 -67.30
C THR A 388 -57.94 2.32 -68.57
N LEU A 389 -59.20 1.85 -68.61
CA LEU A 389 -60.10 2.13 -69.73
C LEU A 389 -60.38 3.64 -69.87
N GLY A 390 -60.67 4.33 -68.76
CA GLY A 390 -60.88 5.78 -68.76
C GLY A 390 -59.64 6.55 -69.24
N LEU A 391 -58.46 6.19 -68.74
CA LEU A 391 -57.19 6.78 -69.18
C LEU A 391 -56.92 6.52 -70.66
N CYS A 392 -57.23 5.33 -71.17
CA CYS A 392 -57.13 5.02 -72.59
C CYS A 392 -58.10 5.86 -73.44
N GLU A 393 -59.32 6.10 -72.98
CA GLU A 393 -60.29 6.94 -73.70
C GLU A 393 -59.89 8.43 -73.69
N VAL A 394 -59.39 8.95 -72.56
CA VAL A 394 -58.81 10.29 -72.48
C VAL A 394 -57.67 10.45 -73.48
N ALA A 395 -56.76 9.46 -73.55
CA ALA A 395 -55.63 9.49 -74.47
C ALA A 395 -56.03 9.45 -75.96
N LYS A 396 -57.18 8.84 -76.29
CA LYS A 396 -57.72 8.80 -77.66
C LYS A 396 -58.40 10.10 -78.05
N ILE A 397 -59.26 10.63 -77.18
CA ILE A 397 -60.12 11.78 -77.48
C ILE A 397 -59.36 13.10 -77.31
N LYS A 398 -58.36 13.12 -76.42
CA LYS A 398 -57.56 14.30 -76.05
C LYS A 398 -58.44 15.54 -75.79
N PRO A 399 -59.33 15.47 -74.80
CA PRO A 399 -60.16 16.61 -74.40
C PRO A 399 -59.30 17.76 -73.87
N ASP A 400 -59.84 18.98 -73.92
CA ASP A 400 -59.15 20.19 -73.44
C ASP A 400 -58.84 20.13 -71.93
N ASP A 401 -59.69 19.49 -71.12
CA ASP A 401 -59.42 19.12 -69.74
C ASP A 401 -59.45 17.59 -69.56
N PRO A 402 -58.28 16.92 -69.52
CA PRO A 402 -58.19 15.47 -69.39
C PRO A 402 -58.54 14.96 -68.00
N ILE A 403 -58.44 15.79 -66.95
CA ILE A 403 -58.72 15.39 -65.57
C ILE A 403 -60.22 15.35 -65.36
N ASP A 404 -60.91 16.43 -65.74
CA ASP A 404 -62.37 16.55 -65.56
C ASP A 404 -63.11 15.50 -66.40
N TYR A 405 -62.66 15.29 -67.65
CA TYR A 405 -63.20 14.24 -68.51
C TYR A 405 -63.01 12.83 -67.95
N LEU A 406 -61.84 12.54 -67.36
CA LEU A 406 -61.62 11.24 -66.71
C LEU A 406 -62.52 11.06 -65.49
N ALA A 407 -62.71 12.12 -64.70
CA ALA A 407 -63.61 12.08 -63.54
C ALA A 407 -65.05 11.80 -63.97
N GLU A 408 -65.57 12.53 -64.97
CA GLU A 408 -66.90 12.26 -65.56
C GLU A 408 -67.04 10.83 -66.07
N PHE A 409 -66.02 10.32 -66.77
CA PHE A 409 -65.98 8.95 -67.26
C PHE A 409 -66.08 7.92 -66.13
N LEU A 410 -65.30 8.10 -65.06
CA LEU A 410 -65.32 7.21 -63.90
C LEU A 410 -66.64 7.30 -63.12
N PHE A 411 -67.23 8.49 -63.00
CA PHE A 411 -68.55 8.66 -62.39
C PHE A 411 -69.64 7.93 -63.16
N LYS A 412 -69.57 7.92 -64.49
CA LYS A 412 -70.54 7.24 -65.35
C LYS A 412 -70.47 5.72 -65.22
N GLU A 413 -69.27 5.16 -65.08
CA GLU A 413 -69.04 3.71 -64.92
C GLU A 413 -69.34 3.20 -63.50
N ASN A 414 -69.52 4.10 -62.51
CA ASN A 414 -69.96 3.75 -61.16
C ASN A 414 -71.13 4.63 -60.67
N PRO A 415 -72.35 4.44 -61.21
CA PRO A 415 -73.49 5.34 -61.00
C PRO A 415 -74.14 5.25 -59.60
N GLU A 416 -73.87 4.19 -58.82
CA GLU A 416 -74.31 4.08 -57.42
C GLU A 416 -73.28 4.68 -56.43
N GLY A 417 -72.16 5.24 -56.92
CA GLY A 417 -71.08 5.76 -56.10
C GLY A 417 -71.54 6.88 -55.14
N LYS A 418 -71.71 6.54 -53.86
CA LYS A 418 -72.04 7.48 -52.76
C LYS A 418 -70.85 8.35 -52.36
N MET A 419 -70.18 8.99 -53.32
CA MET A 419 -68.95 9.75 -53.08
C MET A 419 -69.16 11.07 -52.32
N PHE A 420 -70.40 11.56 -52.26
CA PHE A 420 -70.80 12.75 -51.50
C PHE A 420 -71.49 12.41 -50.17
N ASP A 421 -71.51 11.14 -49.77
CA ASP A 421 -71.99 10.75 -48.45
C ASP A 421 -70.89 11.06 -47.42
N PRO A 422 -71.09 12.02 -46.50
CA PRO A 422 -70.05 12.45 -45.56
C PRO A 422 -69.51 11.29 -44.72
N SER A 423 -70.32 10.25 -44.50
CA SER A 423 -69.96 9.08 -43.71
C SER A 423 -68.81 8.21 -44.28
N TYR A 424 -68.43 8.40 -45.56
CA TYR A 424 -67.40 7.58 -46.22
C TYR A 424 -66.08 8.32 -46.51
N THR A 425 -65.93 9.55 -46.03
CA THR A 425 -64.64 10.29 -46.07
C THR A 425 -64.16 10.55 -44.65
N ARG A 426 -62.86 10.43 -44.40
CA ARG A 426 -62.28 10.65 -43.05
C ARG A 426 -62.62 12.05 -42.50
N ASN A 427 -62.63 13.07 -43.36
CA ASN A 427 -63.05 14.42 -43.02
C ASN A 427 -64.56 14.53 -42.73
N GLY A 428 -65.39 13.72 -43.40
CA GLY A 428 -66.84 13.71 -43.19
C GLY A 428 -67.25 12.90 -41.95
N GLU A 429 -66.52 11.84 -41.57
CA GLU A 429 -66.66 11.16 -40.28
C GLU A 429 -66.26 12.07 -39.10
N GLU A 430 -65.23 12.90 -39.25
CA GLU A 430 -64.85 13.89 -38.25
C GLU A 430 -65.92 14.99 -38.11
N LEU A 431 -66.53 15.42 -39.22
CA LEU A 431 -67.65 16.37 -39.23
C LEU A 431 -68.92 15.79 -38.60
N THR A 432 -69.27 14.53 -38.86
CA THR A 432 -70.46 13.89 -38.25
C THR A 432 -70.26 13.67 -36.74
N LYS A 433 -69.07 13.24 -36.31
CA LYS A 433 -68.70 13.17 -34.88
C LYS A 433 -68.68 14.54 -34.19
N ALA A 434 -68.29 15.60 -34.91
CA ALA A 434 -68.35 16.95 -34.38
C ALA A 434 -69.81 17.45 -34.23
N THR A 435 -70.72 17.08 -35.15
CA THR A 435 -72.14 17.44 -35.05
C THR A 435 -72.91 16.63 -34.00
N GLU A 436 -72.54 15.37 -33.76
CA GLU A 436 -73.14 14.53 -32.70
C GLU A 436 -72.73 14.98 -31.28
N ASN A 437 -71.57 15.65 -31.13
CA ASN A 437 -71.15 16.21 -29.84
C ASN A 437 -71.75 17.61 -29.54
N ILE A 438 -72.48 18.20 -30.50
CA ILE A 438 -73.11 19.53 -30.37
C ILE A 438 -74.65 19.43 -30.24
N SER A 439 -75.22 18.23 -30.44
CA SER A 439 -76.63 17.90 -30.09
C SER A 439 -76.70 17.19 -28.75
#